data_AF-A0A3B9IYY1-F1
#
_entry.id   AF-A0A3B9IYY1-F1
#
_cell.length_a   1.000
_cell.length_b   1.000
_cell.length_c   1.000
_cell.angle_alpha   90.00
_cell.angle_beta   90.00
_cell.angle_gamma   90.00
#
_symmetry.space_group_name_H-M   'P 1'
#
loop_
_entity.id
_entity.type
_entity.pdbx_description
1 polymer ?
#
loop_
_entity_poly.entity_id
_entity_poly.type
_entity_poly.pdbx_seq_one_letter_code
_entity_poly.pdbx_strand_id
1 'polypeptide(L)'
;MDLKTSFFGYDMEIVLGRFERLRKILDQIDERKINKDTALNLFDAITAEPIRRRLTGFNRKSVDAAFASIREQLVNYQPQR
;
A
#
# COMPACT_ATOMS: atom_id res chain seq x y z
N MET A 1 12.69 -21.47 -12.14
CA MET A 1 12.02 -20.15 -11.97
C MET A 1 11.36 -19.81 -13.29
N ASP A 2 10.05 -19.60 -13.30
CA ASP A 2 9.26 -19.43 -14.52
C ASP A 2 9.35 -18.00 -15.08
N LEU A 3 10.01 -17.84 -16.24
CA LEU A 3 10.27 -16.54 -16.88
C LEU A 3 8.99 -15.76 -17.22
N LYS A 4 7.82 -16.40 -17.31
CA LYS A 4 6.56 -15.70 -17.63
C LYS A 4 6.08 -14.79 -16.49
N THR A 5 6.48 -15.06 -15.25
CA THR A 5 6.14 -14.20 -14.09
C THR A 5 6.92 -12.88 -14.10
N SER A 6 8.04 -12.82 -14.83
CA SER A 6 8.94 -11.65 -14.86
C SER A 6 8.45 -10.51 -15.75
N PHE A 7 7.50 -10.77 -16.65
CA PHE A 7 6.99 -9.76 -17.58
C PHE A 7 5.63 -9.18 -17.17
N PHE A 8 4.98 -9.66 -16.11
CA PHE A 8 3.71 -9.10 -15.67
C PHE A 8 3.86 -8.40 -14.32
N GLY A 9 3.84 -7.07 -14.37
CA GLY A 9 3.83 -6.19 -13.20
C GLY A 9 2.43 -5.67 -12.89
N TYR A 10 2.30 -5.02 -11.73
CA TYR A 10 1.16 -4.17 -11.45
C TYR A 10 1.26 -2.86 -12.22
N ASP A 11 0.12 -2.41 -12.74
CA ASP A 11 -0.03 -1.11 -13.39
C ASP A 11 0.57 0.01 -12.52
N MET A 12 1.57 0.72 -13.07
CA MET A 12 2.34 1.73 -12.35
C MET A 12 1.45 2.89 -11.88
N GLU A 13 0.50 3.35 -12.70
CA GLU A 13 -0.37 4.47 -12.37
C GLU A 13 -1.30 4.09 -11.20
N ILE A 14 -1.87 2.89 -11.25
CA ILE A 14 -2.73 2.38 -10.16
C ILE A 14 -1.93 2.22 -8.87
N VAL A 15 -0.71 1.68 -8.94
CA VAL A 15 0.14 1.47 -7.77
C VAL A 15 0.57 2.78 -7.14
N LEU A 16 1.02 3.76 -7.94
CA LEU A 16 1.39 5.10 -7.44
C LEU A 16 0.20 5.78 -6.76
N GLY A 17 -0.97 5.77 -7.40
CA GLY A 17 -2.19 6.35 -6.80
C GLY A 17 -2.62 5.66 -5.50
N ARG A 18 -2.24 4.38 -5.28
CA ARG A 18 -2.43 3.74 -3.97
C ARG A 18 -1.43 4.23 -2.95
N PHE A 19 -0.15 4.32 -3.30
CA PHE A 19 0.86 4.83 -2.38
C PHE A 19 0.55 6.26 -1.93
N GLU A 20 0.04 7.11 -2.81
CA GLU A 20 -0.41 8.46 -2.43
C GLU A 20 -1.55 8.43 -1.41
N ARG A 21 -2.56 7.57 -1.63
CA ARG A 21 -3.67 7.40 -0.67
C ARG A 21 -3.22 6.82 0.67
N LEU A 22 -2.33 5.83 0.64
CA LEU A 22 -1.75 5.24 1.84
C LEU A 22 -0.90 6.26 2.61
N ARG A 23 -0.12 7.09 1.91
CA ARG A 23 0.64 8.17 2.53
C ARG A 23 -0.26 9.18 3.22
N LYS A 24 -1.35 9.58 2.57
CA LYS A 24 -2.36 10.47 3.17
C LYS A 24 -3.00 9.89 4.45
N ILE A 25 -3.09 8.56 4.58
CA ILE A 25 -3.56 7.93 5.83
C ILE A 25 -2.50 8.08 6.92
N LEU A 26 -1.22 7.85 6.60
CA LEU A 26 -0.10 8.04 7.52
C LEU A 26 -0.01 9.50 8.00
N ASP A 27 -0.20 10.47 7.11
CA ASP A 27 -0.28 11.89 7.50
C ASP A 27 -1.48 12.15 8.44
N GLN A 28 -2.67 11.63 8.12
CA GLN A 28 -3.86 11.86 8.94
C GLN A 28 -3.78 11.24 10.33
N ILE A 29 -3.17 10.05 10.48
CA ILE A 29 -2.98 9.43 11.79
C ILE A 29 -1.92 10.20 12.61
N ASP A 30 -0.87 10.72 11.95
CA ASP A 30 0.14 11.57 12.58
C ASP A 30 -0.43 12.91 13.05
N GLU A 31 -1.25 13.54 12.22
CA GLU A 31 -2.01 14.75 12.56
C GLU A 31 -3.16 14.49 13.56
N ARG A 32 -3.32 13.25 14.04
CA ARG A 32 -4.41 12.81 14.95
C ARG A 32 -5.82 13.09 14.42
N LYS A 33 -5.99 13.21 13.10
CA LYS A 33 -7.30 13.38 12.43
C LYS A 33 -8.09 12.08 12.39
N ILE A 34 -7.40 10.95 12.36
CA ILE A 34 -7.98 9.60 12.44
C ILE A 34 -7.25 8.79 13.51
N ASN A 35 -7.92 7.77 14.05
CA ASN A 35 -7.29 6.83 14.97
C ASN A 35 -6.66 5.65 14.21
N LYS A 36 -5.90 4.83 14.92
CA LYS A 36 -5.21 3.65 14.39
C LYS A 36 -6.15 2.63 13.75
N ASP A 37 -7.31 2.38 14.35
CA ASP A 37 -8.28 1.41 13.83
C ASP A 37 -8.87 1.88 12.49
N THR A 38 -9.26 3.16 12.42
CA THR A 38 -9.69 3.81 11.17
C THR A 38 -8.59 3.75 10.11
N ALA A 39 -7.33 4.03 10.48
CA ALA A 39 -6.21 3.98 9.54
C ALA A 39 -5.98 2.57 8.97
N LEU A 40 -6.09 1.53 9.80
CA LEU A 40 -6.01 0.13 9.36
C LEU A 40 -7.17 -0.24 8.44
N ASN A 41 -8.41 0.12 8.78
CA ASN A 41 -9.57 -0.13 7.93
C ASN A 41 -9.43 0.55 6.55
N LEU A 42 -8.92 1.79 6.50
CA LEU A 42 -8.67 2.49 5.24
C LEU A 42 -7.52 1.84 4.45
N PHE A 43 -6.47 1.36 5.13
CA PHE A 43 -5.39 0.61 4.49
C PHE A 43 -5.90 -0.67 3.84
N ASP A 44 -6.69 -1.47 4.57
CA ASP A 44 -7.29 -2.71 4.05
C ASP A 44 -8.21 -2.41 2.86
N ALA A 45 -9.01 -1.34 2.92
CA ALA A 45 -9.85 -0.92 1.79
C ALA A 45 -9.04 -0.59 0.53
N ILE A 46 -7.94 0.17 0.66
CA ILE A 46 -7.09 0.56 -0.49
C ILE A 46 -6.33 -0.62 -1.06
N THR A 47 -5.85 -1.53 -0.21
CA THR A 47 -5.09 -2.70 -0.64
C THR A 47 -5.97 -3.80 -1.22
N ALA A 48 -7.24 -3.91 -0.78
CA ALA A 48 -8.22 -4.83 -1.32
C ALA A 48 -8.72 -4.47 -2.74
N GLU A 49 -8.54 -3.23 -3.18
CA GLU A 49 -8.88 -2.85 -4.56
C GLU A 49 -8.12 -3.76 -5.57
N PRO A 50 -8.72 -4.16 -6.70
CA PRO A 50 -8.03 -4.95 -7.72
C PRO A 50 -6.99 -4.09 -8.48
N ILE A 51 -5.75 -4.58 -8.59
CA ILE A 51 -4.73 -3.93 -9.44
C ILE A 51 -4.68 -4.64 -10.79
N ARG A 52 -4.83 -3.88 -11.87
CA ARG A 52 -4.66 -4.42 -13.24
C ARG A 52 -3.21 -4.87 -13.43
N ARG A 53 -3.02 -6.02 -14.08
CA ARG A 53 -1.69 -6.51 -14.48
C ARG A 53 -1.34 -5.96 -15.86
N ARG A 54 -0.13 -5.44 -16.02
CA ARG A 54 0.42 -4.99 -17.33
C ARG A 54 1.72 -5.72 -17.64
N LEU A 55 2.04 -5.81 -18.94
CA LEU A 55 3.31 -6.35 -19.46
C LEU A 55 4.54 -5.50 -19.05
N THR A 56 4.30 -4.26 -18.63
CA THR A 56 5.31 -3.35 -18.08
C THR A 56 4.68 -2.65 -16.88
N GLY A 57 5.33 -2.71 -15.72
CA GLY A 57 4.78 -2.22 -14.47
C GLY A 57 5.66 -2.57 -13.27
N PHE A 58 5.23 -2.21 -12.06
CA PHE A 58 5.97 -2.56 -10.86
C PHE A 58 5.95 -4.06 -10.60
N ASN A 59 7.08 -4.61 -10.16
CA ASN A 59 7.14 -6.00 -9.74
C ASN A 59 6.15 -6.25 -8.61
N ARG A 60 5.25 -7.22 -8.80
CA ARG A 60 4.22 -7.58 -7.83
C ARG A 60 4.80 -7.81 -6.42
N LYS A 61 5.88 -8.61 -6.31
CA LYS A 61 6.49 -8.93 -5.01
C LYS A 61 7.02 -7.68 -4.30
N SER A 62 7.60 -6.75 -5.04
CA SER A 62 8.10 -5.49 -4.49
C SER A 62 6.96 -4.62 -3.97
N VAL A 63 5.84 -4.55 -4.70
CA VAL A 63 4.65 -3.79 -4.26
C VAL A 63 4.01 -4.43 -3.03
N ASP A 64 3.82 -5.75 -3.04
CA ASP A 64 3.26 -6.49 -1.91
C ASP A 64 4.13 -6.30 -0.64
N ALA A 65 5.46 -6.35 -0.77
CA ALA A 65 6.39 -6.09 0.34
C ALA A 65 6.29 -4.66 0.88
N ALA A 66 6.15 -3.67 -0.01
CA ALA A 66 5.98 -2.28 0.39
C ALA A 66 4.65 -2.04 1.12
N PHE A 67 3.56 -2.66 0.68
CA PHE A 67 2.28 -2.62 1.41
C PHE A 67 2.39 -3.28 2.79
N ALA A 68 3.06 -4.44 2.88
CA ALA A 68 3.30 -5.09 4.18
C ALA A 68 4.04 -4.16 5.15
N SER A 69 5.08 -3.48 4.68
CA SER A 69 5.85 -2.52 5.49
C SER A 69 4.99 -1.35 6.00
N ILE A 70 4.10 -0.80 5.17
CA ILE A 70 3.17 0.27 5.60
C ILE A 70 2.17 -0.27 6.64
N ARG A 71 1.67 -1.49 6.44
CA ARG A 71 0.77 -2.13 7.42
C ARG A 71 1.47 -2.31 8.77
N GLU A 72 2.72 -2.75 8.78
CA GLU A 72 3.51 -2.87 10.01
C GLU A 72 3.70 -1.51 10.70
N GLN A 73 3.92 -0.43 9.95
CA GLN A 73 3.99 0.92 10.53
C GLN A 73 2.67 1.33 11.20
N LEU A 74 1.53 1.08 10.56
CA LEU A 74 0.20 1.35 11.15
C LEU A 74 -0.08 0.49 12.37
N VAL A 75 0.27 -0.79 12.33
CA VAL A 75 0.11 -1.72 13.46
C VAL A 75 1.00 -1.34 14.63
N ASN A 76 2.21 -0.85 14.37
CA ASN A 76 3.14 -0.40 15.42
C ASN A 76 3.03 1.10 15.71
N TYR A 77 2.08 1.80 15.08
CA TYR A 77 1.91 3.24 15.29
C TYR A 77 1.59 3.50 16.76
N GLN A 78 2.47 4.28 17.39
CA GLN A 78 2.28 4.84 18.70
C GLN A 78 2.33 6.36 18.55
N PRO A 79 1.25 7.10 18.93
CA PRO A 79 1.30 8.55 18.92
C PRO A 79 2.44 8.97 19.84
N GLN A 80 3.41 9.71 19.28
CA GLN A 80 4.48 10.28 20.10
C GLN A 80 3.83 11.19 21.14
N ARG A 81 4.19 10.93 22.40
CA ARG A 81 3.54 11.43 23.61
C ARG A 81 3.67 12.94 23.73
#